data_AF-A0A1H4HH97-F1
#
_entry.id   AF-A0A1H4HH97-F1
#
_cell.length_a   1.000
_cell.length_b   1.000
_cell.length_c   1.000
_cell.angle_alpha   90.00
_cell.angle_beta   90.00
_cell.angle_gamma   90.00
#
_symmetry.space_group_name_H-M   'P 1'
#
loop_
_entity.id
_entity.type
_entity.pdbx_description
1 polymer ?
#
loop_
_entity_poly.entity_id
_entity_poly.type
_entity_poly.pdbx_seq_one_letter_code
_entity_poly.pdbx_strand_id
1 'polypeptide(L)'
;MKPVLEIRRVEPDAYSYRISDQEAGGAFASIEHCLIDAAASLGHYFTTVELNLEGLFLGACAIEALRRTPKAVAQRIEQHFQPA
;
A
#
# COMPACT_ATOMS: atom_id res chain seq x y z
N MET A 1 10.89 -14.76 1.78
CA MET A 1 9.64 -14.21 2.35
C MET A 1 9.20 -13.02 1.51
N LYS A 2 7.90 -12.78 1.37
CA LYS A 2 7.39 -11.58 0.70
C LYS A 2 7.20 -10.49 1.77
N PRO A 3 7.52 -9.22 1.48
CA PRO A 3 7.19 -8.13 2.38
C PRO A 3 5.67 -7.96 2.45
N VAL A 4 5.17 -7.52 3.60
CA VAL A 4 3.79 -7.10 3.78
C VAL A 4 3.77 -5.57 3.78
N LEU A 5 3.00 -4.97 2.90
CA LEU A 5 2.70 -3.54 2.89
C LEU A 5 1.33 -3.35 3.52
N GLU A 6 1.31 -2.81 4.72
CA GLU A 6 0.09 -2.48 5.45
C GLU A 6 -0.18 -0.99 5.30
N ILE A 7 -1.32 -0.66 4.71
CA ILE A 7 -1.79 0.71 4.55
C ILE A 7 -2.82 1.00 5.63
N ARG A 8 -2.74 2.19 6.22
CA ARG A 8 -3.68 2.65 7.24
C ARG A 8 -4.17 4.05 6.94
N ARG A 9 -5.41 4.32 7.28
CA ARG A 9 -6.01 5.65 7.26
C ARG A 9 -5.84 6.27 8.65
N VAL A 10 -5.03 7.32 8.72
CA VAL A 10 -4.74 8.01 9.97
C VAL A 10 -5.68 9.20 10.21
N GLU A 11 -6.18 9.81 9.13
CA GLU A 11 -7.22 10.85 9.14
C GLU A 11 -8.13 10.69 7.91
N PRO A 12 -9.28 11.39 7.80
CA PRO A 12 -10.16 11.27 6.64
C PRO A 12 -9.42 11.44 5.29
N ASP A 13 -8.46 12.33 5.21
CA ASP A 13 -7.71 12.60 3.96
C ASP A 13 -6.21 12.28 4.10
N ALA A 14 -5.84 11.40 5.05
CA ALA A 14 -4.45 11.04 5.28
C ALA A 14 -4.25 9.55 5.53
N TYR A 15 -3.24 8.99 4.87
CA TYR A 15 -2.87 7.58 4.90
C TYR A 15 -1.40 7.42 5.28
N SER A 16 -1.07 6.39 6.05
CA SER A 16 0.31 5.96 6.27
C SER A 16 0.48 4.52 5.80
N TYR A 17 1.73 4.08 5.69
CA TYR A 17 2.00 2.68 5.46
C TYR A 17 3.17 2.18 6.31
N ARG A 18 3.20 0.87 6.49
CA ARG A 18 4.31 0.16 7.13
C ARG A 18 4.69 -1.06 6.31
N ILE A 19 5.99 -1.36 6.33
CA ILE A 19 6.53 -2.56 5.70
C ILE A 19 6.85 -3.54 6.82
N SER A 20 6.13 -4.66 6.83
CA SER A 20 6.15 -5.62 7.93
C SER A 20 5.79 -4.95 9.27
N ASP A 21 6.75 -4.76 10.17
CA ASP A 21 6.54 -4.16 11.49
C ASP A 21 7.24 -2.80 11.65
N GLN A 22 7.71 -2.21 10.54
CA GLN A 22 8.37 -0.91 10.53
C GLN A 22 7.51 0.10 9.80
N GLU A 23 7.12 1.18 10.48
CA GLU A 23 6.50 2.34 9.85
C GLU A 23 7.46 2.87 8.79
N ALA A 24 6.98 2.91 7.55
CA ALA A 24 7.76 3.27 6.39
C ALA A 24 7.07 4.48 5.77
N GLY A 25 7.60 5.67 6.06
CA GLY A 25 7.07 6.93 5.54
C GLY A 25 6.18 7.71 6.53
N GLY A 26 5.78 8.91 6.09
CA GLY A 26 4.89 9.81 6.83
C GLY A 26 3.42 9.64 6.44
N ALA A 27 2.60 10.61 6.84
CA ALA A 27 1.22 10.70 6.36
C ALA A 27 1.19 11.25 4.92
N PHE A 28 0.46 10.58 4.05
CA PHE A 28 0.27 10.89 2.64
C PHE A 28 -1.20 11.24 2.37
N ALA A 29 -1.43 12.14 1.41
CA ALA A 29 -2.77 12.58 1.06
C ALA A 29 -3.65 11.51 0.36
N SER A 30 -3.06 10.38 -0.05
CA SER A 30 -3.79 9.32 -0.75
C SER A 30 -3.09 7.97 -0.67
N ILE A 31 -3.85 6.88 -0.84
CA ILE A 31 -3.32 5.52 -0.99
C ILE A 31 -2.34 5.45 -2.16
N GLU A 32 -2.62 6.14 -3.28
CA GLU A 32 -1.73 6.18 -4.44
C GLU A 32 -0.31 6.61 -4.08
N HIS A 33 -0.18 7.63 -3.25
CA HIS A 33 1.13 8.12 -2.80
C HIS A 33 1.85 7.09 -1.90
N CYS A 34 1.12 6.41 -1.01
CA CYS A 34 1.69 5.32 -0.21
C CYS A 34 2.23 4.20 -1.12
N LEU A 35 1.48 3.83 -2.17
CA LEU A 35 1.89 2.77 -3.09
C LEU A 35 3.14 3.15 -3.89
N ILE A 36 3.24 4.40 -4.36
CA ILE A 36 4.41 4.89 -5.10
C ILE A 36 5.65 4.87 -4.21
N ASP A 37 5.54 5.39 -2.99
CA ASP A 37 6.66 5.47 -2.04
C ASP A 37 7.10 4.08 -1.58
N ALA A 38 6.15 3.19 -1.26
CA ALA A 38 6.43 1.80 -0.93
C ALA A 38 7.10 1.05 -2.09
N ALA A 39 6.67 1.30 -3.34
CA ALA A 39 7.28 0.68 -4.52
C ALA A 39 8.72 1.13 -4.73
N ALA A 40 9.03 2.41 -4.47
CA ALA A 40 10.39 2.92 -4.51
C ALA A 40 11.28 2.27 -3.43
N SER A 41 10.75 2.12 -2.22
CA SER A 41 11.46 1.50 -1.09
C SER A 41 11.70 0.00 -1.28
N LEU A 42 10.73 -0.73 -1.86
CA LEU A 42 10.78 -2.19 -2.00
C LEU A 42 11.37 -2.67 -3.33
N GLY A 43 11.30 -1.86 -4.39
CA GLY A 43 11.54 -2.28 -5.78
C GLY A 43 12.96 -2.76 -6.08
N HIS A 44 13.93 -2.43 -5.22
CA HIS A 44 15.30 -2.94 -5.34
C HIS A 44 15.48 -4.35 -4.77
N TYR A 45 14.56 -4.80 -3.92
CA TYR A 45 14.70 -6.03 -3.14
C TYR A 45 13.66 -7.09 -3.51
N PHE A 46 12.46 -6.65 -3.92
CA PHE A 46 11.33 -7.52 -4.13
C PHE A 46 10.62 -7.23 -5.45
N THR A 47 10.10 -8.29 -6.07
CA THR A 47 9.25 -8.19 -7.27
C THR A 47 7.77 -8.17 -6.93
N THR A 48 7.40 -8.69 -5.75
CA THR A 48 6.02 -8.77 -5.27
C THR A 48 5.93 -8.43 -3.79
N VAL A 49 4.79 -7.86 -3.37
CA VAL A 49 4.45 -7.51 -1.99
C VAL A 49 3.04 -8.00 -1.67
N GLU A 50 2.80 -8.37 -0.42
CA GLU A 50 1.45 -8.64 0.10
C GLU A 50 0.82 -7.33 0.55
N LEU A 51 -0.39 -7.04 0.08
CA LEU A 51 -1.10 -5.81 0.41
C LEU A 51 -2.11 -6.07 1.52
N ASN A 52 -2.05 -5.23 2.55
CA ASN A 52 -3.07 -5.14 3.57
C ASN A 52 -3.61 -3.71 3.68
N LEU A 53 -4.87 -3.58 4.09
CA LEU A 53 -5.48 -2.32 4.48
C LEU A 53 -6.19 -2.51 5.82
N GLU A 54 -5.83 -1.74 6.84
CA GLU A 54 -6.47 -1.82 8.17
C GLU A 54 -6.55 -3.27 8.72
N GLY A 55 -5.49 -4.06 8.52
CA GLY A 55 -5.40 -5.47 8.91
C GLY A 55 -6.11 -6.46 7.97
N LEU A 56 -6.81 -5.98 6.93
CA LEU A 56 -7.45 -6.83 5.93
C LEU A 56 -6.45 -7.19 4.82
N PHE A 57 -6.20 -8.48 4.61
CA PHE A 57 -5.39 -8.98 3.51
C PHE A 57 -6.12 -8.85 2.16
N LEU A 58 -5.51 -8.14 1.22
CA LEU A 58 -6.06 -7.86 -0.11
C LEU A 58 -5.42 -8.70 -1.23
N GLY A 59 -4.34 -9.40 -0.93
CA GLY A 59 -3.62 -10.26 -1.87
C GLY A 59 -2.21 -9.77 -2.22
N ALA A 60 -1.50 -10.57 -3.01
CA ALA A 60 -0.18 -10.21 -3.50
C ALA A 60 -0.27 -9.32 -4.75
N CYS A 61 0.58 -8.30 -4.82
CA CYS A 61 0.69 -7.37 -5.94
C CYS A 61 2.14 -7.27 -6.42
N ALA A 62 2.34 -7.08 -7.73
CA ALA A 62 3.65 -6.81 -8.29
C ALA A 62 4.09 -5.39 -7.90
N ILE A 63 5.35 -5.24 -7.44
CA ILE A 63 5.91 -3.91 -7.12
C ILE A 63 5.86 -2.99 -8.34
N GLU A 64 6.06 -3.54 -9.54
CA GLU A 64 5.93 -2.76 -10.77
C GLU A 64 4.52 -2.18 -10.98
N ALA A 65 3.47 -2.91 -10.59
CA ALA A 65 2.09 -2.43 -10.69
C ALA A 65 1.81 -1.29 -9.70
N LEU A 66 2.41 -1.32 -8.51
CA LEU A 66 2.35 -0.21 -7.56
C LEU A 66 2.99 1.07 -8.15
N ARG A 67 4.11 0.91 -8.87
CA ARG A 67 4.83 2.03 -9.50
C ARG A 67 4.15 2.56 -10.76
N ARG A 68 3.69 1.68 -11.65
CA ARG A 68 3.18 2.06 -12.99
C ARG A 68 1.68 2.35 -13.02
N THR A 69 0.92 1.70 -12.14
CA THR A 69 -0.55 1.80 -12.11
C THR A 69 -1.06 2.02 -10.68
N PRO A 70 -0.51 2.97 -9.90
CA PRO A 70 -0.90 3.17 -8.50
C PRO A 70 -2.39 3.47 -8.34
N LYS A 71 -2.97 4.24 -9.27
CA LYS A 71 -4.40 4.59 -9.28
C LYS A 71 -5.31 3.36 -9.36
N ALA A 72 -5.00 2.44 -10.29
CA ALA A 72 -5.80 1.24 -10.47
C ALA A 72 -5.69 0.31 -9.25
N VAL A 73 -4.53 0.26 -8.60
CA VAL A 73 -4.35 -0.51 -7.37
C VAL A 73 -5.08 0.16 -6.20
N ALA A 74 -4.97 1.48 -6.04
CA ALA A 74 -5.71 2.24 -5.03
C ALA A 74 -7.22 2.07 -5.17
N GLN A 75 -7.76 2.20 -6.39
CA GLN A 75 -9.18 1.95 -6.66
C GLN A 75 -9.62 0.53 -6.26
N ARG A 76 -8.79 -0.49 -6.52
CA ARG A 76 -9.09 -1.85 -6.08
C ARG A 76 -9.11 -1.94 -4.56
N ILE A 77 -8.14 -1.33 -3.88
CA ILE A 77 -8.07 -1.27 -2.41
C ILE A 77 -9.34 -0.61 -1.85
N GLU A 78 -9.76 0.52 -2.41
CA GLU A 78 -10.97 1.26 -2.01
C GLU A 78 -12.25 0.49 -2.33
N GLN A 79 -12.32 -0.26 -3.44
CA GLN A 79 -13.47 -1.12 -3.75
C GLN A 79 -13.63 -2.27 -2.75
N HIS A 80 -12.52 -2.80 -2.23
CA HIS A 80 -12.55 -3.80 -1.16
C HIS A 80 -12.87 -3.18 0.22
N PHE A 81 -12.75 -1.86 0.35
CA PHE A 81 -13.00 -1.10 1.57
C PHE A 81 -14.14 -0.09 1.36
N GLN A 82 -15.37 -0.59 1.31
CA GLN A 82 -16.53 0.26 1.54
C GLN A 82 -16.98 0.08 3.00
N PRO A 83 -16.70 1.06 3.89
CA PRO A 83 -17.36 1.06 5.18
C PRO A 83 -18.88 1.22 4.94
N ALA A 84 -19.66 0.33 5.55
CA ALA A 84 -21.12 0.37 5.51
C ALA A 84 -21.69 1.63 6.18
#